data_AF-A0A9D1XRA3-F1
#
_entry.id   AF-A0A9D1XRA3-F1
#
_cell.length_a   1.000
_cell.length_b   1.000
_cell.length_c   1.000
_cell.angle_alpha   90.00
_cell.angle_beta   90.00
_cell.angle_gamma   90.00
#
_symmetry.space_group_name_H-M   'P 1'
#
loop_
_entity.id
_entity.type
_entity.pdbx_description
1 polymer ?
#
loop_
_entity_poly.entity_id
_entity_poly.type
_entity_poly.pdbx_seq_one_letter_code
_entity_poly.pdbx_strand_id
1 'polypeptide(L)'
;MRRAFVLCLIAMMAIMGLSTSCLKEFDSVYSPGLTAAVCRELEVDSTLFEGDSVVMMATTRFGWVYEEGLSAYSNGKCLLLDFTYDPNLPENEGAEGKGYYTVTIRNEVSVPQSSARTPLTATDRLLTNEQPVAYAVSPVDTALFMRLDDFLFIPSVCLTTSGQTLNWELTYDPDQQATVEDRRTIYALYLRATATTGRAEDATETLVSEINAFDLSGFIDDIQARGGREADTYIQIHYINQINPMDSAQFAWGVTDPLSIN
;
A
#
# COMPACT_ATOMS: atom_id res chain seq x y z
N MET A 1 26.45 -24.48 -55.62
CA MET A 1 25.47 -25.27 -54.83
C MET A 1 25.00 -24.34 -53.70
N ARG A 2 23.84 -23.65 -53.80
CA ARG A 2 22.49 -24.07 -53.33
C ARG A 2 22.58 -24.57 -51.87
N ARG A 3 21.95 -24.02 -50.82
CA ARG A 3 20.64 -23.36 -50.58
C ARG A 3 20.77 -22.48 -49.30
N ALA A 4 20.32 -21.22 -49.25
CA ALA A 4 18.98 -20.74 -48.86
C ALA A 4 18.43 -21.28 -47.52
N PHE A 5 18.38 -20.42 -46.48
CA PHE A 5 17.37 -20.32 -45.41
C PHE A 5 17.82 -19.20 -44.44
N VAL A 6 17.03 -18.33 -43.81
CA VAL A 6 15.65 -17.83 -43.88
C VAL A 6 15.67 -16.63 -42.89
N LEU A 7 14.95 -15.55 -43.19
CA LEU A 7 14.69 -14.47 -42.23
C LEU A 7 14.05 -15.06 -40.96
N CYS A 8 14.56 -14.71 -39.78
CA CYS A 8 13.80 -14.88 -38.55
C CYS A 8 13.64 -13.52 -37.88
N LEU A 9 12.45 -12.93 -38.08
CA LEU A 9 11.84 -12.01 -37.13
C LEU A 9 11.89 -12.68 -35.75
N ILE A 10 12.30 -11.95 -34.72
CA ILE A 10 11.89 -12.25 -33.35
C ILE A 10 11.27 -10.98 -32.78
N ALA A 11 10.00 -11.15 -32.42
CA ALA A 11 9.07 -10.19 -31.92
C ALA A 11 9.62 -9.42 -30.71
N MET A 12 9.63 -8.10 -30.83
CA MET A 12 9.76 -7.16 -29.71
C MET A 12 8.42 -6.41 -29.60
N MET A 13 7.35 -7.18 -29.36
CA MET A 13 6.01 -6.68 -29.12
C MET A 13 5.31 -7.66 -28.18
N ALA A 14 4.67 -7.11 -27.15
CA ALA A 14 3.84 -7.79 -26.15
C ALA A 14 4.59 -8.64 -25.09
N ILE A 15 5.26 -7.96 -24.16
CA ILE A 15 5.30 -8.38 -22.74
C ILE A 15 4.72 -7.23 -21.92
N MET A 16 3.44 -6.94 -22.17
CA MET A 16 2.59 -6.13 -21.30
C MET A 16 1.22 -6.80 -21.33
N GLY A 17 1.15 -7.93 -20.66
CA GLY A 17 -0.01 -8.79 -20.64
C GLY A 17 0.24 -9.84 -19.60
N LEU A 18 -0.22 -9.54 -18.37
CA LEU A 18 -0.80 -10.46 -17.40
C LEU A 18 -1.04 -9.70 -16.07
N SER A 19 -1.79 -8.59 -16.16
CA SER A 19 -2.71 -8.21 -15.08
C SER A 19 -4.10 -8.48 -15.65
N THR A 20 -4.59 -9.71 -15.48
CA THR A 20 -6.00 -10.01 -15.75
C THR A 20 -6.83 -9.17 -14.80
N SER A 21 -7.31 -8.01 -15.27
CA SER A 21 -8.19 -7.15 -14.50
C SER A 21 -9.52 -7.88 -14.31
N CYS A 22 -9.80 -8.30 -13.07
CA CYS A 22 -10.99 -9.06 -12.71
C CYS A 22 -12.33 -8.32 -12.96
N LEU A 23 -12.30 -7.04 -13.36
CA LEU A 23 -13.50 -6.23 -13.59
C LEU A 23 -14.28 -6.61 -14.85
N LYS A 24 -13.65 -7.27 -15.84
CA LYS A 24 -14.27 -7.58 -17.13
C LYS A 24 -15.25 -8.76 -17.09
N GLU A 25 -15.21 -9.62 -16.07
CA GLU A 25 -16.06 -10.83 -16.01
C GLU A 25 -17.49 -10.57 -15.52
N PHE A 26 -17.86 -9.32 -15.25
CA PHE A 26 -19.19 -9.01 -14.74
C PHE A 26 -20.09 -8.43 -15.84
N ASP A 27 -21.26 -9.03 -16.04
CA ASP A 27 -22.36 -8.39 -16.80
C ASP A 27 -23.18 -7.42 -15.93
N SER A 28 -22.82 -7.32 -14.64
CA SER A 28 -23.50 -6.54 -13.62
C SER A 28 -22.60 -5.45 -13.05
N VAL A 29 -23.22 -4.41 -12.50
CA VAL A 29 -22.53 -3.38 -11.72
C VAL A 29 -21.68 -4.04 -10.62
N TYR A 30 -20.38 -3.77 -10.65
CA TYR A 30 -19.41 -4.24 -9.68
C TYR A 30 -19.19 -3.19 -8.58
N SER A 31 -19.02 -3.64 -7.34
CA SER A 31 -18.82 -2.79 -6.16
C SER A 31 -17.86 -3.50 -5.20
N PRO A 32 -16.54 -3.23 -5.24
CA PRO A 32 -15.56 -3.91 -4.40
C PRO A 32 -15.65 -3.50 -2.92
N GLY A 33 -16.39 -2.42 -2.61
CA GLY A 33 -16.32 -1.77 -1.32
C GLY A 33 -15.06 -0.92 -1.18
N LEU A 34 -14.68 -0.63 0.06
CA LEU A 34 -13.55 0.24 0.37
C LEU A 34 -12.23 -0.39 -0.12
N THR A 35 -11.52 0.33 -0.98
CA THR A 35 -10.34 -0.16 -1.71
C THR A 35 -9.19 0.85 -1.57
N ALA A 36 -7.99 0.36 -1.27
CA ALA A 36 -6.80 1.22 -1.29
C ALA A 36 -6.51 1.72 -2.71
N ALA A 37 -6.13 2.99 -2.80
CA ALA A 37 -5.93 3.67 -4.06
C ALA A 37 -4.80 4.69 -3.96
N VAL A 38 -4.06 4.87 -5.06
CA VAL A 38 -3.03 5.89 -5.16
C VAL A 38 -3.26 6.73 -6.41
N CYS A 39 -3.42 8.04 -6.23
CA CYS A 39 -3.57 8.98 -7.34
C CYS A 39 -2.26 9.11 -8.12
N ARG A 40 -2.36 9.03 -9.44
CA ARG A 40 -1.27 9.23 -10.37
C ARG A 40 -1.73 10.01 -11.59
N GLU A 41 -0.81 10.83 -12.10
CA GLU A 41 -0.92 11.39 -13.43
C GLU A 41 -0.61 10.29 -14.45
N LEU A 42 -1.55 10.03 -15.37
CA LEU A 42 -1.37 9.08 -16.45
C LEU A 42 -1.42 9.81 -17.78
N GLU A 43 -0.44 9.55 -18.64
CA GLU A 43 -0.49 9.99 -20.03
C GLU A 43 -1.60 9.22 -20.76
N VAL A 44 -2.48 9.97 -21.42
CA VAL A 44 -3.63 9.43 -22.14
C VAL A 44 -3.63 9.91 -23.58
N ASP A 45 -4.30 9.16 -24.46
CA ASP A 45 -4.58 9.64 -25.80
C ASP A 45 -5.49 10.87 -25.71
N SER A 46 -4.96 12.03 -26.09
CA SER A 46 -5.67 13.32 -26.08
C SER A 46 -7.00 13.34 -26.86
N THR A 47 -7.23 12.37 -27.75
CA THR A 47 -8.51 12.21 -28.45
C THR A 47 -9.62 11.66 -27.55
N LEU A 48 -9.27 11.02 -26.44
CA LEU A 48 -10.19 10.44 -25.46
C LEU A 48 -10.59 11.43 -24.35
N PHE A 49 -9.85 12.52 -24.17
CA PHE A 49 -9.99 13.45 -23.04
C PHE A 49 -9.95 14.93 -23.46
N GLU A 50 -10.80 15.33 -24.41
CA GLU A 50 -10.99 16.75 -24.82
C GLU A 50 -9.71 17.56 -25.09
N GLY A 51 -8.60 16.91 -25.45
CA GLY A 51 -7.30 17.54 -25.69
C GLY A 51 -6.30 17.47 -24.53
N ASP A 52 -6.67 16.94 -23.37
CA ASP A 52 -5.76 16.67 -22.27
C ASP A 52 -4.90 15.44 -22.56
N SER A 53 -3.59 15.60 -22.45
CA SER A 53 -2.61 14.51 -22.64
C SER A 53 -2.23 13.83 -21.33
N VAL A 54 -2.65 14.38 -20.19
CA VAL A 54 -2.37 13.86 -18.85
C VAL A 54 -3.62 14.01 -18.00
N VAL A 55 -4.06 12.91 -17.39
CA VAL A 55 -5.26 12.87 -16.56
C VAL A 55 -4.93 12.25 -15.21
N MET A 56 -5.52 12.78 -14.14
CA MET A 56 -5.39 12.20 -12.81
C MET A 56 -6.30 10.97 -12.71
N MET A 57 -5.70 9.82 -12.41
CA MET A 57 -6.38 8.55 -12.18
C MET A 57 -5.94 7.97 -10.84
N ALA A 58 -6.59 6.91 -10.39
CA ALA A 58 -6.15 6.17 -9.22
C ALA A 58 -5.78 4.73 -9.59
N THR A 59 -4.58 4.29 -9.20
CA THR A 59 -4.22 2.87 -9.24
C THR A 59 -4.86 2.15 -8.06
N THR A 60 -5.39 0.96 -8.29
CA THR A 60 -5.98 0.09 -7.26
C THR A 60 -5.55 -1.34 -7.52
N ARG A 61 -5.85 -2.26 -6.59
CA ARG A 61 -5.67 -3.71 -6.83
C ARG A 61 -6.42 -4.25 -8.05
N PHE A 62 -7.41 -3.52 -8.55
CA PHE A 62 -8.25 -3.92 -9.69
C PHE A 62 -7.80 -3.28 -11.02
N GLY A 63 -6.76 -2.44 -10.98
CA GLY A 63 -6.28 -1.64 -12.10
C GLY A 63 -6.57 -0.15 -11.92
N TRP A 64 -6.32 0.60 -12.98
CA TRP A 64 -6.56 2.04 -13.04
C TRP A 64 -8.04 2.36 -13.07
N VAL A 65 -8.46 3.28 -12.21
CA VAL A 65 -9.82 3.82 -12.21
C VAL A 65 -9.78 5.32 -12.48
N TYR A 66 -10.78 5.79 -13.21
CA TYR A 66 -10.98 7.19 -13.57
C TYR A 66 -12.35 7.67 -13.09
N GLU A 67 -12.35 8.86 -12.50
CA GLU A 67 -13.52 9.67 -12.16
C GLU A 67 -13.04 11.14 -12.16
N GLU A 68 -13.86 12.06 -12.66
CA GLU A 68 -13.45 13.47 -12.89
C GLU A 68 -12.98 14.17 -11.61
N GLY A 69 -13.62 13.87 -10.48
CA GLY A 69 -13.28 14.40 -9.16
C GLY A 69 -11.86 14.06 -8.69
N LEU A 70 -11.23 13.01 -9.22
CA LEU A 70 -9.85 12.67 -8.87
C LEU A 70 -8.85 13.77 -9.25
N SER A 71 -9.19 14.64 -10.22
CA SER A 71 -8.39 15.80 -10.62
C SER A 71 -8.12 16.81 -9.49
N ALA A 72 -8.89 16.77 -8.40
CA ALA A 72 -8.68 17.60 -7.22
C ALA A 72 -7.46 17.17 -6.37
N TYR A 73 -6.93 15.97 -6.61
CA TYR A 73 -5.82 15.41 -5.84
C TYR A 73 -4.47 15.58 -6.54
N SER A 74 -3.40 15.55 -5.76
CA SER A 74 -2.03 15.57 -6.28
C SER A 74 -1.55 14.16 -6.64
N ASN A 75 -0.66 14.07 -7.62
CA ASN A 75 0.14 12.87 -7.86
C ASN A 75 0.78 12.38 -6.55
N GLY A 76 0.65 11.10 -6.22
CA GLY A 76 1.13 10.57 -4.94
C GLY A 76 0.06 10.38 -3.87
N LYS A 77 -1.12 10.98 -4.00
CA LYS A 77 -2.12 10.97 -2.92
C LYS A 77 -2.67 9.55 -2.67
N CYS A 78 -2.61 9.08 -1.43
CA CYS A 78 -3.24 7.83 -1.01
C CYS A 78 -4.66 8.07 -0.51
N LEU A 79 -5.58 7.24 -1.00
CA LEU A 79 -7.00 7.26 -0.68
C LEU A 79 -7.50 5.85 -0.34
N LEU A 80 -8.63 5.80 0.35
CA LEU A 80 -9.51 4.64 0.33
C LEU A 80 -10.75 5.04 -0.46
N LEU A 81 -11.03 4.33 -1.56
CA LEU A 81 -12.16 4.60 -2.44
C LEU A 81 -13.23 3.51 -2.28
N ASP A 82 -14.47 3.93 -2.09
CA ASP A 82 -15.64 3.09 -2.31
C ASP A 82 -16.29 3.51 -3.62
N PHE A 83 -16.26 2.65 -4.63
CA PHE A 83 -16.73 2.97 -5.98
C PHE A 83 -17.58 1.85 -6.58
N THR A 84 -18.28 2.18 -7.65
CA THR A 84 -18.98 1.22 -8.52
C THR A 84 -18.46 1.29 -9.94
N TYR A 85 -18.37 0.14 -10.60
CA TYR A 85 -18.05 0.01 -12.01
C TYR A 85 -19.23 -0.62 -12.74
N ASP A 86 -19.75 0.03 -13.78
CA ASP A 86 -20.78 -0.54 -14.66
C ASP A 86 -20.19 -0.76 -16.06
N PRO A 87 -20.00 -2.02 -16.48
CA PRO A 87 -19.44 -2.36 -17.78
C PRO A 87 -20.37 -2.03 -18.96
N ASN A 88 -21.66 -1.78 -18.70
CA ASN A 88 -22.65 -1.48 -19.74
C ASN A 88 -22.73 0.01 -20.10
N LEU A 89 -21.98 0.87 -19.39
CA LEU A 89 -21.94 2.29 -19.68
C LEU A 89 -21.06 2.59 -20.91
N PRO A 90 -21.45 3.53 -21.81
CA PRO A 90 -20.69 3.84 -23.02
C PRO A 90 -19.22 4.19 -22.78
N GLU A 91 -18.92 4.91 -21.70
CA GLU A 91 -17.56 5.28 -21.29
C GLU A 91 -16.66 4.07 -21.01
N ASN A 92 -17.24 2.91 -20.68
CA ASN A 92 -16.52 1.67 -20.40
C ASN A 92 -16.45 0.73 -21.61
N GLU A 93 -17.02 1.11 -22.76
CA GLU A 93 -16.81 0.38 -24.02
C GLU A 93 -15.30 0.35 -24.34
N GLY A 94 -14.74 -0.86 -24.46
CA GLY A 94 -13.32 -1.06 -24.76
C GLY A 94 -12.35 -0.70 -23.62
N ALA A 95 -12.81 -0.61 -22.36
CA ALA A 95 -11.98 -0.25 -21.20
C ALA A 95 -10.63 -1.00 -21.10
N GLU A 96 -10.59 -2.29 -21.41
CA GLU A 96 -9.34 -3.08 -21.44
C GLU A 96 -8.32 -2.51 -22.44
N GLY A 97 -8.77 -2.05 -23.60
CA GLY A 97 -7.91 -1.41 -24.59
C GLY A 97 -7.48 0.00 -24.18
N LYS A 98 -8.27 0.69 -23.35
CA LYS A 98 -7.94 2.00 -22.78
C LYS A 98 -6.94 1.89 -21.62
N GLY A 99 -6.94 0.75 -20.91
CA GLY A 99 -6.08 0.49 -19.76
C GLY A 99 -6.61 1.02 -18.42
N TYR A 100 -7.82 1.58 -18.40
CA TYR A 100 -8.49 2.10 -17.20
C TYR A 100 -10.00 1.90 -17.25
N TYR A 101 -10.64 2.00 -16.08
CA TYR A 101 -12.08 1.86 -15.89
C TYR A 101 -12.70 3.17 -15.41
N THR A 102 -13.73 3.67 -16.09
CA THR A 102 -14.50 4.80 -15.56
C THR A 102 -15.46 4.30 -14.50
N VAL A 103 -15.40 4.88 -13.30
CA VAL A 103 -16.14 4.45 -12.12
C VAL A 103 -16.97 5.59 -11.53
N THR A 104 -17.96 5.25 -10.70
CA THR A 104 -18.63 6.22 -9.83
C THR A 104 -18.10 6.07 -8.41
N ILE A 105 -17.39 7.08 -7.91
CA ILE A 105 -16.93 7.12 -6.51
C ILE A 105 -18.12 7.51 -5.61
N ARG A 106 -18.44 6.67 -4.63
CA ARG A 106 -19.52 6.89 -3.66
C ARG A 106 -19.02 7.51 -2.36
N ASN A 107 -17.80 7.17 -1.98
CA ASN A 107 -17.14 7.70 -0.80
C ASN A 107 -15.62 7.62 -1.00
N GLU A 108 -14.92 8.57 -0.41
CA GLU A 108 -13.47 8.64 -0.44
C GLU A 108 -12.93 9.10 0.93
N VAL A 109 -11.83 8.50 1.35
CA VAL A 109 -11.16 8.83 2.61
C VAL A 109 -9.69 9.06 2.33
N SER A 110 -9.19 10.23 2.75
CA SER A 110 -7.74 10.49 2.74
C SER A 110 -7.01 9.58 3.71
N VAL A 111 -5.97 8.91 3.23
CA VAL A 111 -5.08 8.10 4.08
C VAL A 111 -3.89 8.94 4.51
N PRO A 112 -3.53 8.97 5.81
CA PRO A 112 -2.29 9.57 6.28
C PRO A 112 -1.08 8.91 5.60
N GLN A 113 -0.14 9.74 5.15
CA GLN A 113 1.03 9.30 4.39
C GLN A 113 2.32 9.79 5.04
N SER A 114 3.32 8.92 5.08
CA SER A 114 4.69 9.26 5.44
C SER A 114 5.66 8.31 4.74
N SER A 115 6.96 8.58 4.78
CA SER A 115 7.94 7.63 4.25
C SER A 115 8.29 6.57 5.29
N ALA A 116 8.67 5.37 4.84
CA ALA A 116 9.48 4.48 5.64
C ALA A 116 10.86 5.12 5.83
N ARG A 117 11.32 5.28 7.07
CA ARG A 117 12.48 6.12 7.40
C ARG A 117 13.67 5.31 7.92
N THR A 118 14.85 5.86 7.65
CA THR A 118 16.12 5.45 8.26
C THR A 118 16.70 6.62 9.07
N PRO A 119 17.57 6.37 10.06
CA PRO A 119 17.95 5.04 10.56
C PRO A 119 16.81 4.36 11.35
N LEU A 120 16.96 3.07 11.61
CA LEU A 120 16.10 2.31 12.52
C LEU A 120 15.97 3.03 13.88
N THR A 121 14.73 3.26 14.33
CA THR A 121 14.49 3.78 15.66
C THR A 121 14.94 2.78 16.73
N ALA A 122 15.45 3.27 17.86
CA ALA A 122 15.96 2.44 18.96
C ALA A 122 14.96 1.36 19.40
N THR A 123 15.39 0.09 19.38
CA THR A 123 14.55 -1.09 19.69
C THR A 123 14.66 -1.56 21.15
N ASP A 124 15.57 -0.96 21.91
CA ASP A 124 15.90 -1.27 23.31
C ASP A 124 15.11 -0.43 24.34
N ARG A 125 14.29 0.52 23.87
CA ARG A 125 13.52 1.44 24.71
C ARG A 125 12.23 1.88 24.02
N LEU A 126 11.28 2.35 24.82
CA LEU A 126 10.06 2.98 24.31
C LEU A 126 10.32 4.41 23.81
N LEU A 127 9.50 4.83 22.85
CA LEU A 127 9.34 6.24 22.48
C LEU A 127 8.51 6.99 23.52
N THR A 128 8.65 8.31 23.52
CA THR A 128 7.76 9.18 24.29
C THR A 128 6.31 8.96 23.85
N ASN A 129 5.43 8.69 24.82
CA ASN A 129 4.01 8.41 24.61
C ASN A 129 3.72 7.22 23.67
N GLU A 130 4.61 6.24 23.60
CA GLU A 130 4.39 5.04 22.80
C GLU A 130 3.14 4.28 23.24
N GLN A 131 2.36 3.83 22.25
CA GLN A 131 1.15 3.06 22.45
C GLN A 131 1.39 1.61 22.00
N PRO A 132 0.84 0.61 22.72
CA PRO A 132 0.93 -0.77 22.28
C PRO A 132 -0.01 -0.99 21.08
N VAL A 133 0.55 -1.59 20.04
CA VAL A 133 -0.15 -1.99 18.83
C VAL A 133 -0.65 -3.42 19.03
N ALA A 134 -1.96 -3.62 19.09
CA ALA A 134 -2.55 -4.95 19.27
C ALA A 134 -2.32 -5.82 18.03
N TYR A 135 -2.45 -5.24 16.84
CA TYR A 135 -2.20 -5.89 15.56
C TYR A 135 -1.49 -4.92 14.61
N ALA A 136 -0.28 -5.25 14.17
CA ALA A 136 0.39 -4.48 13.12
C ALA A 136 -0.39 -4.50 11.81
N VAL A 137 -1.00 -5.65 11.49
CA VAL A 137 -1.97 -5.80 10.40
C VAL A 137 -3.27 -6.34 10.97
N SER A 138 -4.35 -5.55 10.82
CA SER A 138 -5.70 -5.87 11.27
C SER A 138 -6.16 -7.18 10.63
N PRO A 139 -6.60 -8.18 11.42
CA PRO A 139 -7.12 -9.43 10.86
C PRO A 139 -8.47 -9.24 10.14
N VAL A 140 -9.17 -8.13 10.40
CA VAL A 140 -10.46 -7.81 9.76
C VAL A 140 -10.26 -7.06 8.45
N ASP A 141 -9.24 -6.21 8.38
CA ASP A 141 -8.97 -5.32 7.24
C ASP A 141 -7.78 -5.79 6.39
N THR A 142 -7.43 -7.08 6.47
CA THR A 142 -6.24 -7.65 5.77
C THR A 142 -6.23 -7.38 4.26
N ALA A 143 -7.40 -7.23 3.63
CA ALA A 143 -7.52 -6.89 2.20
C ALA A 143 -7.00 -5.49 1.85
N LEU A 144 -6.83 -4.62 2.85
CA LEU A 144 -6.25 -3.27 2.73
C LEU A 144 -4.74 -3.26 3.04
N PHE A 145 -4.17 -4.36 3.54
CA PHE A 145 -2.73 -4.53 3.57
C PHE A 145 -2.23 -4.85 2.17
N MET A 146 -1.63 -3.88 1.51
CA MET A 146 -1.07 -4.04 0.17
C MET A 146 -0.10 -2.94 -0.18
N ARG A 147 0.83 -3.23 -1.09
CA ARG A 147 1.60 -2.20 -1.76
C ARG A 147 0.88 -1.80 -3.05
N LEU A 148 0.73 -0.50 -3.26
CA LEU A 148 0.30 0.10 -4.51
C LEU A 148 1.36 1.10 -4.93
N ASP A 149 1.96 0.87 -6.09
CA ASP A 149 3.17 1.57 -6.53
C ASP A 149 4.24 1.56 -5.43
N ASP A 150 4.59 2.72 -4.91
CA ASP A 150 5.60 2.89 -3.87
C ASP A 150 5.03 2.85 -2.45
N PHE A 151 3.71 2.86 -2.29
CA PHE A 151 3.07 3.01 -0.99
C PHE A 151 2.58 1.67 -0.43
N LEU A 152 3.07 1.30 0.75
CA LEU A 152 2.53 0.18 1.53
C LEU A 152 1.44 0.69 2.47
N PHE A 153 0.20 0.23 2.24
CA PHE A 153 -0.93 0.46 3.12
C PHE A 153 -0.89 -0.57 4.25
N ILE A 154 -0.96 -0.09 5.49
CA ILE A 154 -0.95 -0.92 6.68
C ILE A 154 -2.17 -0.56 7.54
N PRO A 155 -3.18 -1.44 7.61
CA PRO A 155 -4.28 -1.30 8.55
C PRO A 155 -3.85 -1.82 9.92
N SER A 156 -3.63 -0.96 10.89
CA SER A 156 -3.13 -1.33 12.21
C SER A 156 -4.18 -1.09 13.31
N VAL A 157 -4.16 -1.95 14.32
CA VAL A 157 -5.03 -1.80 15.50
C VAL A 157 -4.18 -1.41 16.70
N CYS A 158 -4.45 -0.24 17.27
CA CYS A 158 -3.72 0.30 18.40
C CYS A 158 -4.60 0.35 19.65
N LEU A 159 -4.04 0.01 20.80
CA LEU A 159 -4.65 0.31 22.09
C LEU A 159 -4.29 1.76 22.45
N THR A 160 -5.30 2.59 22.67
CA THR A 160 -5.13 4.02 22.97
C THR A 160 -6.19 4.46 23.97
N THR A 161 -6.29 5.76 24.25
CA THR A 161 -7.38 6.33 25.02
C THR A 161 -8.18 7.35 24.22
N SER A 162 -9.45 7.55 24.59
CA SER A 162 -10.37 8.42 23.86
C SER A 162 -9.81 9.84 23.69
N GLY A 163 -9.84 10.35 22.46
CA GLY A 163 -9.40 11.71 22.13
C GLY A 163 -7.89 11.88 21.86
N GLN A 164 -7.09 10.82 21.95
CA GLN A 164 -5.68 10.87 21.52
C GLN A 164 -5.56 10.77 20.00
N THR A 165 -4.76 11.64 19.41
CA THR A 165 -4.28 11.49 18.04
C THR A 165 -3.00 10.67 18.05
N LEU A 166 -2.95 9.64 17.20
CA LEU A 166 -1.79 8.78 17.01
C LEU A 166 -0.90 9.31 15.88
N ASN A 167 0.40 9.17 16.05
CA ASN A 167 1.41 9.31 15.02
C ASN A 167 2.05 7.95 14.79
N TRP A 168 2.16 7.58 13.52
CA TRP A 168 2.75 6.31 13.12
C TRP A 168 4.10 6.54 12.46
N GLU A 169 5.07 5.69 12.79
CA GLU A 169 6.34 5.61 12.08
C GLU A 169 6.61 4.18 11.64
N LEU A 170 7.13 4.06 10.43
CA LEU A 170 7.71 2.83 9.90
C LEU A 170 9.19 3.09 9.68
N THR A 171 10.05 2.31 10.32
CA THR A 171 11.51 2.44 10.20
C THR A 171 12.18 1.11 9.91
N TYR A 172 13.40 1.17 9.40
CA TYR A 172 14.18 -0.02 9.09
C TYR A 172 15.68 0.26 9.18
N ASP A 173 16.45 -0.81 9.36
CA ASP A 173 17.90 -0.74 9.24
C ASP A 173 18.26 -0.87 7.75
N PRO A 174 18.86 0.17 7.12
CA PRO A 174 19.27 0.07 5.72
C PRO A 174 20.38 -0.96 5.51
N ASP A 175 21.13 -1.31 6.56
CA ASP A 175 22.22 -2.29 6.53
C ASP A 175 21.78 -3.72 6.85
N GLN A 176 20.48 -3.95 7.07
CA GLN A 176 19.96 -5.26 7.42
C GLN A 176 20.27 -6.31 6.34
N GLN A 177 20.53 -7.54 6.78
CA GLN A 177 20.58 -8.70 5.90
C GLN A 177 19.21 -9.36 5.88
N ALA A 178 18.75 -9.73 4.69
CA ALA A 178 17.53 -10.50 4.56
C ALA A 178 17.69 -11.89 5.20
N THR A 179 16.63 -12.35 5.86
CA THR A 179 16.51 -13.76 6.24
C THR A 179 15.90 -14.52 5.06
N VAL A 180 16.41 -15.71 4.76
CA VAL A 180 15.86 -16.56 3.70
C VAL A 180 15.19 -17.78 4.31
N GLU A 181 13.87 -17.88 4.14
CA GLU A 181 13.05 -19.00 4.62
C GLU A 181 12.13 -19.47 3.50
N ASP A 182 12.13 -20.77 3.18
CA ASP A 182 11.25 -21.34 2.14
C ASP A 182 11.27 -20.58 0.79
N ARG A 183 12.45 -20.08 0.39
CA ARG A 183 12.71 -19.24 -0.81
C ARG A 183 12.12 -17.83 -0.76
N ARG A 184 11.60 -17.41 0.39
CA ARG A 184 11.17 -16.03 0.65
C ARG A 184 12.37 -15.22 1.14
N THR A 185 12.55 -14.04 0.57
CA THR A 185 13.55 -13.07 1.05
C THR A 185 12.86 -12.11 1.98
N ILE A 186 13.14 -12.21 3.28
CA ILE A 186 12.39 -11.56 4.35
C ILE A 186 13.21 -10.43 4.96
N TYR A 187 12.65 -9.22 4.98
CA TYR A 187 13.22 -8.04 5.60
C TYR A 187 12.39 -7.60 6.82
N ALA A 188 13.03 -6.99 7.79
CA ALA A 188 12.38 -6.44 8.98
C ALA A 188 12.05 -4.95 8.79
N LEU A 189 10.79 -4.61 9.03
CA LEU A 189 10.32 -3.23 9.20
C LEU A 189 9.78 -3.08 10.63
N TYR A 190 9.91 -1.89 11.20
CA TYR A 190 9.54 -1.58 12.58
C TYR A 190 8.45 -0.52 12.59
N LEU A 191 7.23 -0.92 12.95
CA LEU A 191 6.06 -0.06 13.07
C LEU A 191 5.87 0.36 14.53
N ARG A 192 5.79 1.67 14.77
CA ARG A 192 5.57 2.22 16.10
C ARG A 192 4.46 3.26 16.09
N ALA A 193 3.65 3.26 17.13
CA ALA A 193 2.57 4.22 17.33
C ALA A 193 2.88 5.07 18.57
N THR A 194 2.80 6.39 18.45
CA THR A 194 2.95 7.32 19.57
C THR A 194 1.73 8.22 19.66
N ALA A 195 1.27 8.52 20.87
CA ALA A 195 0.21 9.50 21.07
C ALA A 195 0.80 10.92 21.16
N THR A 196 0.09 11.89 20.60
CA THR A 196 0.43 13.33 20.72
C THR A 196 0.48 13.83 22.16
N THR A 197 -0.25 13.18 23.07
CA THR A 197 -0.28 13.46 24.50
C THR A 197 -0.03 12.19 25.30
N GLY A 198 0.44 12.34 26.55
CA GLY A 198 0.55 11.20 27.47
C GLY A 198 -0.82 10.64 27.85
N ARG A 199 -0.84 9.38 28.30
CA ARG A 199 -2.05 8.72 28.79
C ARG A 199 -2.48 9.34 30.12
N ALA A 200 -3.73 9.79 30.22
CA ALA A 200 -4.30 10.23 31.49
C ALA A 200 -4.59 9.03 32.40
N GLU A 201 -4.36 9.17 33.70
CA GLU A 201 -4.43 8.07 34.68
C GLU A 201 -5.81 7.37 34.72
N ASP A 202 -6.89 8.13 34.53
CA ASP A 202 -8.28 7.62 34.59
C ASP A 202 -8.91 7.38 33.22
N ALA A 203 -8.14 7.43 32.14
CA ALA A 203 -8.70 7.31 30.79
C ALA A 203 -9.00 5.86 30.43
N THR A 204 -10.22 5.62 29.95
CA THR A 204 -10.64 4.30 29.46
C THR A 204 -9.87 3.94 28.19
N GLU A 205 -9.26 2.76 28.21
CA GLU A 205 -8.61 2.20 27.03
C GLU A 205 -9.64 1.80 25.96
N THR A 206 -9.26 2.01 24.70
CA THR A 206 -10.04 1.57 23.55
C THR A 206 -9.09 1.08 22.47
N LEU A 207 -9.57 0.15 21.64
CA LEU A 207 -8.90 -0.22 20.41
C LEU A 207 -9.37 0.72 19.30
N VAL A 208 -8.42 1.24 18.52
CA VAL A 208 -8.69 2.00 17.30
C VAL A 208 -8.04 1.28 16.12
N SER A 209 -8.75 1.22 14.99
CA SER A 209 -8.21 0.74 13.72
C SER A 209 -7.88 1.95 12.86
N GLU A 210 -6.62 2.10 12.47
CA GLU A 210 -6.15 3.18 11.61
C GLU A 210 -5.37 2.61 10.44
N ILE A 211 -5.54 3.22 9.27
CA ILE A 211 -4.84 2.84 8.04
C ILE A 211 -3.86 3.94 7.72
N ASN A 212 -2.59 3.58 7.55
CA ASN A 212 -1.54 4.48 7.13
C ASN A 212 -0.88 3.96 5.86
N ALA A 213 -0.41 4.86 5.00
CA ALA A 213 0.36 4.51 3.83
C ALA A 213 1.81 4.98 4.00
N PHE A 214 2.75 4.07 3.78
CA PHE A 214 4.18 4.34 3.90
C PHE A 214 4.86 4.25 2.54
N ASP A 215 5.50 5.33 2.10
CA ASP A 215 6.36 5.33 0.92
C ASP A 215 7.59 4.45 1.18
N LEU A 216 7.71 3.36 0.41
CA LEU A 216 8.77 2.38 0.48
C LEU A 216 9.88 2.61 -0.56
N SER A 217 9.84 3.68 -1.36
CA SER A 217 10.83 3.92 -2.43
C SER A 217 12.28 3.77 -1.92
N GLY A 218 12.62 4.46 -0.83
CA GLY A 218 13.95 4.37 -0.24
C GLY A 218 14.31 2.98 0.29
N PHE A 219 13.33 2.24 0.84
CA PHE A 219 13.54 0.88 1.32
C PHE A 219 13.83 -0.09 0.17
N ILE A 220 13.08 0.03 -0.92
CA ILE A 220 13.29 -0.77 -2.13
C ILE A 220 14.63 -0.43 -2.77
N ASP A 221 14.99 0.85 -2.86
CA ASP A 221 16.29 1.30 -3.38
C ASP A 221 17.45 0.70 -2.57
N ASP A 222 17.38 0.75 -1.24
CA ASP A 222 18.42 0.20 -0.35
C ASP A 222 18.55 -1.33 -0.50
N ILE A 223 17.43 -2.04 -0.67
CA ILE A 223 17.42 -3.49 -0.92
C ILE A 223 18.06 -3.82 -2.27
N GLN A 224 17.67 -3.11 -3.33
CA GLN A 224 18.16 -3.33 -4.68
C GLN A 224 19.67 -3.04 -4.78
N ALA A 225 20.14 -1.99 -4.11
CA ALA A 225 21.56 -1.64 -4.04
C ALA A 225 22.43 -2.77 -3.45
N ARG A 226 21.85 -3.65 -2.64
CA ARG A 226 22.52 -4.81 -2.02
C ARG A 226 22.35 -6.10 -2.81
N GLY A 227 21.75 -6.05 -4.00
CA GLY A 227 21.50 -7.21 -4.84
C GLY A 227 20.25 -8.00 -4.44
N GLY A 228 19.41 -7.44 -3.57
CA GLY A 228 18.06 -7.94 -3.35
C GLY A 228 17.23 -7.82 -4.63
N ARG A 229 16.28 -8.74 -4.81
CA ARG A 229 15.32 -8.68 -5.91
C ARG A 229 13.96 -8.33 -5.32
N GLU A 230 13.28 -7.38 -5.95
CA GLU A 230 11.92 -7.00 -5.58
C GLU A 230 10.97 -8.19 -5.71
N ALA A 231 11.08 -8.95 -6.81
CA ALA A 231 10.37 -10.20 -7.00
C ALA A 231 10.64 -11.16 -5.82
N ASP A 232 9.57 -11.59 -5.15
CA ASP A 232 9.59 -12.45 -3.96
C ASP A 232 10.12 -11.77 -2.67
N THR A 233 10.02 -10.44 -2.57
CA THR A 233 10.25 -9.69 -1.33
C THR A 233 9.10 -9.86 -0.35
N TYR A 234 9.44 -10.31 0.85
CA TYR A 234 8.55 -10.37 2.01
C TYR A 234 9.06 -9.44 3.11
N ILE A 235 8.14 -8.97 3.94
CA ILE A 235 8.48 -8.22 5.14
C ILE A 235 7.93 -8.89 6.39
N GLN A 236 8.61 -8.72 7.51
CA GLN A 236 8.05 -8.91 8.84
C GLN A 236 7.93 -7.55 9.51
N ILE A 237 6.74 -7.26 10.04
CA ILE A 237 6.52 -6.03 10.78
C ILE A 237 6.72 -6.34 12.27
N HIS A 238 7.76 -5.72 12.83
CA HIS A 238 8.02 -5.68 14.26
C HIS A 238 7.25 -4.51 14.86
N TYR A 239 6.56 -4.74 15.98
CA TYR A 239 5.77 -3.70 16.64
C TYR A 239 5.77 -3.90 18.16
N ILE A 240 5.59 -2.83 18.94
CA ILE A 240 5.39 -2.95 20.40
C ILE A 240 4.00 -3.51 20.65
N ASN A 241 3.89 -4.78 21.05
CA ASN A 241 2.58 -5.42 21.25
C ASN A 241 2.09 -5.31 22.70
N GLN A 242 2.99 -5.03 23.64
CA GLN A 242 2.68 -4.94 25.05
C GLN A 242 3.65 -3.99 25.76
N ILE A 243 3.10 -3.15 26.63
CA ILE A 243 3.85 -2.29 27.56
C ILE A 243 3.34 -2.61 28.96
N ASN A 244 4.24 -2.87 29.91
CA ASN A 244 3.85 -3.08 31.29
C ASN A 244 3.39 -1.74 31.89
N PRO A 245 2.13 -1.64 32.39
CA PRO A 245 1.59 -0.38 32.90
C PRO A 245 2.28 0.09 34.19
N MET A 246 2.93 -0.82 34.93
CA MET A 246 3.62 -0.49 36.19
C MET A 246 5.11 -0.19 35.99
N ASP A 247 5.70 -0.62 34.88
CA ASP A 247 7.11 -0.40 34.56
C ASP A 247 7.33 -0.33 33.04
N SER A 248 7.37 0.89 32.50
CA SER A 248 7.57 1.13 31.06
C SER A 248 8.91 0.64 30.52
N ALA A 249 9.89 0.28 31.37
CA ALA A 249 11.11 -0.37 30.92
C ALA A 249 10.88 -1.84 30.51
N GLN A 250 9.73 -2.43 30.89
CA GLN A 250 9.33 -3.77 30.52
C GLN A 250 8.27 -3.72 29.42
N PHE A 251 8.68 -4.02 28.20
CA PHE A 251 7.82 -4.08 27.02
C PHE A 251 8.22 -5.25 26.12
N ALA A 252 7.33 -5.64 25.21
CA ALA A 252 7.55 -6.75 24.30
C ALA A 252 7.32 -6.32 22.85
N TRP A 253 8.12 -6.93 21.96
CA TRP A 253 7.94 -6.85 20.51
C TRP A 253 7.07 -8.02 20.05
N GLY A 254 6.01 -7.72 19.30
CA GLY A 254 5.37 -8.65 18.40
C GLY A 254 6.04 -8.64 17.03
N VAL A 255 5.87 -9.72 16.27
CA VAL A 255 6.35 -9.87 14.90
C VAL A 255 5.26 -10.54 14.10
N THR A 256 4.96 -10.04 12.91
CA THR A 256 4.01 -10.69 12.00
C THR A 256 4.62 -11.95 11.37
N ASP A 257 3.77 -12.83 10.86
CA ASP A 257 4.21 -13.77 9.82
C ASP A 257 4.77 -12.99 8.62
N PRO A 258 5.62 -13.60 7.77
CA PRO A 258 6.12 -12.94 6.57
C PRO A 258 4.99 -12.52 5.61
N LEU A 259 4.93 -11.23 5.28
CA LEU A 259 3.92 -10.60 4.46
C LEU A 259 4.48 -10.27 3.06
N SER A 260 3.77 -10.65 2.00
CA SER A 260 4.14 -10.25 0.64
C SER A 260 3.82 -8.76 0.43
N ILE A 261 4.75 -8.04 -0.18
CA ILE A 261 4.55 -6.64 -0.61
C ILE A 261 4.60 -6.48 -2.14
N ASN A 262 4.53 -7.60 -2.86
CA ASN A 262 4.42 -7.64 -4.32
C ASN A 262 2.97 -7.78 -4.76
#